data_AF-A0A3D2V5G6-F1
#
_entry.id   AF-A0A3D2V5G6-F1
#
_cell.length_a   1.000
_cell.length_b   1.000
_cell.length_c   1.000
_cell.angle_alpha   90.00
_cell.angle_beta   90.00
_cell.angle_gamma   90.00
#
_symmetry.space_group_name_H-M   'P 1'
#
loop_
_entity.id
_entity.type
_entity.pdbx_description
1 polymer ?
#
loop_
_entity_poly.entity_id
_entity_poly.type
_entity_poly.pdbx_seq_one_letter_code
_entity_poly.pdbx_strand_id
1 'polypeptide(L)'
;QAYTDRQYTFTSIPDAIKGSLLIQTPNEDADEVGDGVLQIDTVIPTTIYLAMDNRVNHPRWLKEHKVFRLSEEMLDTTDTGFNVYIGKFDAGRIMLGGNRDDKTIGGRSNYIIGILPGSLPQLQNATKIESAKVLLPHGDVARGKALFFATGGAGCAKCHRLEESPTAVGFGPNLDALRKQQDPLHIIRSILTPSAEVKEGFAMQYIVTVDGDVVTGILMNESGTAVLLAQPNGTTKTVKVDDIDVRATQKISPMPAFDKTLTPQQVADLVAFLLD
;
A
#
# COMPACT_ATOMS: atom_id res chain seq x y z
N GLN A 1 5.63 -7.14 22.18
CA GLN A 1 6.72 -8.11 22.40
C GLN A 1 7.64 -8.05 21.20
N ALA A 2 8.95 -8.20 21.39
CA ALA A 2 9.94 -8.05 20.31
C ALA A 2 10.07 -9.32 19.44
N TYR A 3 9.94 -10.50 20.05
CA TYR A 3 10.11 -11.81 19.40
C TYR A 3 8.88 -12.69 19.60
N THR A 4 8.78 -13.78 18.85
CA THR A 4 7.70 -14.78 18.97
C THR A 4 7.92 -15.78 20.10
N ASP A 5 9.16 -15.98 20.53
CA ASP A 5 9.63 -17.05 21.42
C ASP A 5 10.35 -16.52 22.68
N ARG A 6 10.33 -15.20 22.90
CA ARG A 6 10.88 -14.53 24.09
C ARG A 6 9.93 -13.46 24.62
N GLN A 7 9.94 -13.26 25.93
CA GLN A 7 9.09 -12.27 26.60
C GLN A 7 9.67 -10.84 26.57
N TYR A 8 10.67 -10.57 25.72
CA TYR A 8 11.30 -9.26 25.65
C TYR A 8 10.33 -8.21 25.09
N THR A 9 10.37 -7.02 25.67
CA THR A 9 9.53 -5.89 25.25
C THR A 9 10.38 -4.69 24.88
N PHE A 10 9.88 -3.86 23.97
CA PHE A 10 10.53 -2.61 23.60
C PHE A 10 10.46 -1.62 24.75
N THR A 11 11.60 -1.07 25.15
CA THR A 11 11.72 -0.03 26.17
C THR A 11 11.91 1.35 25.53
N SER A 12 12.50 1.39 24.33
CA SER A 12 12.64 2.59 23.50
C SER A 12 12.52 2.22 22.02
N ILE A 13 11.73 3.00 21.27
CA ILE A 13 11.59 2.88 19.82
C ILE A 13 11.82 4.27 19.22
N PRO A 14 12.81 4.43 18.33
CA PRO A 14 13.04 5.70 17.62
C PRO A 14 11.83 6.16 16.82
N ASP A 15 11.63 7.48 16.71
CA ASP A 15 10.52 8.04 15.96
C ASP A 15 10.53 7.61 14.49
N ALA A 16 11.72 7.43 13.90
CA ALA A 16 11.87 6.96 12.53
C ALA A 16 11.27 5.55 12.29
N ILE A 17 11.17 4.71 13.33
CA ILE A 17 10.67 3.33 13.24
C ILE A 17 9.20 3.23 13.69
N LYS A 18 8.70 4.21 14.45
CA LYS A 18 7.31 4.21 14.95
C LYS A 18 6.32 4.15 13.78
N GLY A 19 5.30 3.30 13.93
CA GLY A 19 4.29 3.06 12.89
C GLY A 19 4.71 2.06 11.80
N SER A 20 5.94 1.53 11.84
CA SER A 20 6.33 0.40 10.99
C SER A 20 5.62 -0.89 11.39
N LEU A 21 5.40 -1.76 10.41
CA LEU A 21 4.98 -3.14 10.62
C LEU A 21 6.16 -3.94 11.16
N LEU A 22 5.97 -4.61 12.29
CA LEU A 22 6.99 -5.45 12.90
C LEU A 22 6.90 -6.87 12.33
N ILE A 23 7.99 -7.38 11.75
CA ILE A 23 8.15 -8.84 11.63
C ILE A 23 8.76 -9.31 12.96
N GLN A 24 7.94 -10.02 13.75
CA GLN A 24 8.42 -10.69 14.94
C GLN A 24 9.16 -11.96 14.52
N THR A 25 10.48 -11.93 14.62
CA THR A 25 11.34 -13.08 14.35
C THR A 25 11.39 -14.01 15.58
N PRO A 26 11.65 -15.31 15.40
CA PRO A 26 12.10 -16.17 16.49
C PRO A 26 13.51 -15.75 16.91
N ASN A 27 13.74 -15.56 18.20
CA ASN A 27 15.06 -15.28 18.72
C ASN A 27 15.97 -16.51 18.71
N GLU A 28 15.41 -17.72 18.63
CA GLU A 28 16.18 -18.96 18.45
C GLU A 28 16.92 -19.03 17.12
N ASP A 29 16.47 -18.29 16.10
CA ASP A 29 17.14 -18.17 14.81
C ASP A 29 18.32 -17.17 14.83
N ALA A 30 18.72 -16.67 16.01
CA ALA A 30 19.81 -15.69 16.14
C ALA A 30 21.17 -16.21 15.64
N ASP A 31 21.32 -17.53 15.53
CA ASP A 31 22.51 -18.20 15.01
C ASP A 31 22.42 -18.58 13.53
N GLU A 32 21.33 -18.22 12.84
CA GLU A 32 21.14 -18.53 11.42
C GLU A 32 22.12 -17.77 10.52
N VAL A 33 22.62 -18.48 9.50
CA VAL A 33 23.68 -18.03 8.60
C VAL A 33 23.26 -18.19 7.14
N GLY A 34 23.96 -17.50 6.25
CA GLY A 34 23.80 -17.66 4.81
C GLY A 34 23.03 -16.51 4.16
N ASP A 35 22.97 -16.56 2.84
CA ASP A 35 22.34 -15.52 2.04
C ASP A 35 20.84 -15.84 1.90
N GLY A 36 20.00 -14.83 2.11
CA GLY A 36 18.56 -14.93 1.83
C GLY A 36 17.75 -15.79 2.82
N VAL A 37 18.07 -15.72 4.12
CA VAL A 37 17.30 -16.36 5.20
C VAL A 37 15.85 -15.84 5.26
N LEU A 38 15.63 -14.57 4.90
CA LEU A 38 14.30 -13.99 4.79
C LEU A 38 14.09 -13.34 3.42
N GLN A 39 12.95 -13.65 2.81
CA GLN A 39 12.47 -13.02 1.58
C GLN A 39 11.20 -12.20 1.86
N ILE A 40 11.17 -10.96 1.38
CA ILE A 40 10.01 -10.08 1.47
C ILE A 40 9.70 -9.58 0.05
N ASP A 41 8.54 -9.93 -0.47
CA ASP A 41 8.06 -9.42 -1.76
C ASP A 41 7.16 -8.19 -1.52
N THR A 42 7.55 -7.06 -2.11
CA THR A 42 6.85 -5.77 -1.96
C THR A 42 6.31 -5.29 -3.30
N VAL A 43 5.13 -4.65 -3.28
CA VAL A 43 4.50 -4.09 -4.50
C VAL A 43 4.61 -2.56 -4.60
N ILE A 44 5.15 -1.93 -3.57
CA ILE A 44 5.44 -0.50 -3.48
C ILE A 44 6.83 -0.29 -2.87
N PRO A 45 7.49 0.85 -3.14
CA PRO A 45 8.75 1.20 -2.48
C PRO A 45 8.60 1.07 -0.97
N THR A 46 9.59 0.48 -0.31
CA THR A 46 9.50 0.07 1.09
C THR A 46 10.80 0.39 1.81
N THR A 47 10.69 0.95 3.01
CA THR A 47 11.83 1.15 3.91
C THR A 47 11.88 -0.01 4.90
N ILE A 48 13.05 -0.63 5.02
CA ILE A 48 13.36 -1.67 6.00
C ILE A 48 14.24 -1.07 7.08
N TYR A 49 13.80 -1.18 8.33
CA TYR A 49 14.57 -0.91 9.52
C TYR A 49 15.05 -2.23 10.08
N LEU A 50 16.36 -2.40 10.15
CA LEU A 50 16.98 -3.60 10.67
C LEU A 50 17.73 -3.26 11.96
N ALA A 51 17.18 -3.69 13.09
CA ALA A 51 17.77 -3.50 14.40
C ALA A 51 18.65 -4.72 14.72
N MET A 52 19.97 -4.50 14.76
CA MET A 52 21.00 -5.52 15.01
C MET A 52 21.52 -5.40 16.44
N ASP A 53 21.64 -6.52 17.16
CA ASP A 53 22.12 -6.54 18.55
C ASP A 53 23.49 -5.84 18.66
N ASN A 54 23.58 -4.81 19.50
CA ASN A 54 24.76 -3.95 19.57
C ASN A 54 25.96 -4.61 20.27
N ARG A 55 25.78 -5.79 20.88
CA ARG A 55 26.82 -6.54 21.59
C ARG A 55 27.67 -7.39 20.65
N VAL A 56 27.26 -7.57 19.39
CA VAL A 56 27.89 -8.51 18.45
C VAL A 56 28.31 -7.85 17.14
N ASN A 57 29.25 -8.49 16.45
CA ASN A 57 29.63 -8.06 15.11
C ASN A 57 28.52 -8.37 14.11
N HIS A 58 28.17 -7.37 13.30
CA HIS A 58 27.15 -7.53 12.26
C HIS A 58 27.68 -8.25 11.02
N PRO A 59 26.81 -8.97 10.29
CA PRO A 59 27.19 -9.80 9.15
C PRO A 59 27.74 -8.97 7.99
N ARG A 60 28.59 -9.60 7.18
CA ARG A 60 29.24 -8.97 6.03
C ARG A 60 28.23 -8.49 5.00
N TRP A 61 27.16 -9.25 4.74
CA TRP A 61 26.12 -8.83 3.80
C TRP A 61 25.55 -7.47 4.19
N LEU A 62 25.31 -7.19 5.48
CA LEU A 62 24.75 -5.91 5.92
C LEU A 62 25.74 -4.74 5.70
N LYS A 63 27.04 -4.99 5.91
CA LYS A 63 28.10 -3.99 5.74
C LYS A 63 28.43 -3.71 4.28
N GLU A 64 28.41 -4.74 3.44
CA GLU A 64 28.72 -4.64 2.01
C GLU A 64 27.51 -4.17 1.20
N HIS A 65 26.30 -4.45 1.67
CA HIS A 65 25.06 -4.02 1.03
C HIS A 65 24.86 -2.52 1.22
N LYS A 66 25.36 -1.73 0.27
CA LYS A 66 25.35 -0.25 0.23
C LYS A 66 23.97 0.42 0.33
N VAL A 67 22.89 -0.36 0.40
CA VAL A 67 21.52 0.13 0.56
C VAL A 67 21.25 0.45 2.03
N PHE A 68 21.80 -0.32 2.96
CA PHE A 68 21.64 -0.08 4.38
C PHE A 68 22.62 0.98 4.87
N ARG A 69 22.09 1.94 5.64
CA ARG A 69 22.88 2.96 6.32
C ARG A 69 22.61 2.87 7.82
N LEU A 70 23.67 2.94 8.62
CA LEU A 70 23.55 2.98 10.07
C LEU A 70 22.88 4.30 10.48
N SER A 71 21.87 4.21 11.34
CA SER A 71 21.22 5.34 11.99
C SER A 71 22.01 5.79 13.22
N GLU A 72 21.84 7.05 13.61
CA GLU A 72 22.31 7.55 14.92
C GLU A 72 21.39 7.11 16.07
N GLU A 73 20.17 6.66 15.75
CA GLU A 73 19.18 6.22 16.72
C GLU A 73 19.29 4.71 17.01
N MET A 74 18.98 4.35 18.26
CA MET A 74 19.03 3.00 18.79
C MET A 74 17.63 2.51 19.15
N LEU A 75 17.37 1.22 18.96
CA LEU A 75 16.18 0.56 19.49
C LEU A 75 16.57 -0.22 20.73
N ASP A 76 15.78 -0.11 21.80
CA ASP A 76 16.09 -0.80 23.06
C ASP A 76 14.96 -1.74 23.46
N THR A 77 15.35 -2.86 24.05
CA THR A 77 14.46 -3.84 24.65
C THR A 77 14.80 -4.05 26.12
N THR A 78 14.01 -4.86 26.81
CA THR A 78 14.31 -5.30 28.17
C THR A 78 15.55 -6.21 28.28
N ASP A 79 16.07 -6.75 27.17
CA ASP A 79 17.28 -7.58 27.14
C ASP A 79 18.53 -6.78 26.72
N THR A 80 18.46 -6.11 25.58
CA THR A 80 19.59 -5.40 24.98
C THR A 80 19.17 -4.22 24.10
N GLY A 81 20.15 -3.40 23.73
CA GLY A 81 20.04 -2.36 22.72
C GLY A 81 20.46 -2.84 21.32
N PHE A 82 19.96 -2.16 20.30
CA PHE A 82 20.13 -2.52 18.90
C PHE A 82 20.53 -1.31 18.06
N ASN A 83 21.58 -1.50 17.25
CA ASN A 83 21.98 -0.58 16.19
C ASN A 83 20.96 -0.66 15.05
N VAL A 84 20.36 0.46 14.68
CA VAL A 84 19.34 0.50 13.62
C VAL A 84 19.98 0.81 12.28
N TYR A 85 19.75 -0.05 11.30
CA TYR A 85 20.10 0.17 9.90
C TYR A 85 18.85 0.48 9.09
N ILE A 86 18.95 1.46 8.19
CA ILE A 86 17.85 1.90 7.34
C ILE A 86 18.19 1.56 5.90
N GLY A 87 17.37 0.72 5.27
CA GLY A 87 17.47 0.37 3.85
C GLY A 87 16.22 0.81 3.10
N LYS A 88 16.38 1.55 2.00
CA LYS A 88 15.27 1.97 1.14
C LYS A 88 15.29 1.14 -0.15
N PHE A 89 14.18 0.49 -0.44
CA PHE A 89 14.04 -0.42 -1.56
C PHE A 89 12.93 0.05 -2.49
N ASP A 90 13.15 -0.11 -3.79
CA ASP A 90 12.07 -0.06 -4.77
C ASP A 90 11.14 -1.26 -4.60
N ALA A 91 9.95 -1.20 -5.21
CA ALA A 91 9.03 -2.33 -5.22
C ALA A 91 9.69 -3.56 -5.83
N GLY A 92 9.58 -4.70 -5.14
CA GLY A 92 10.11 -5.97 -5.61
C GLY A 92 10.55 -6.87 -4.47
N ARG A 93 11.36 -7.87 -4.82
CA ARG A 93 11.89 -8.86 -3.88
C ARG A 93 13.07 -8.29 -3.10
N ILE A 94 12.98 -8.35 -1.79
CA ILE A 94 14.04 -7.98 -0.84
C ILE A 94 14.52 -9.26 -0.17
N MET A 95 15.84 -9.48 -0.18
CA MET A 95 16.48 -10.63 0.48
C MET A 95 17.32 -10.13 1.65
N LEU A 96 17.07 -10.65 2.85
CA LEU A 96 17.91 -10.42 4.02
C LEU A 96 18.69 -11.69 4.34
N GLY A 97 19.98 -11.53 4.62
CA GLY A 97 20.83 -12.65 5.03
C GLY A 97 20.62 -13.07 6.48
N GLY A 98 21.36 -14.09 6.89
CA GLY A 98 21.40 -14.54 8.27
C GLY A 98 21.96 -13.47 9.20
N ASN A 99 21.78 -13.67 10.49
CA ASN A 99 22.19 -12.70 11.52
C ASN A 99 23.73 -12.57 11.62
N ARG A 100 24.48 -13.41 10.90
CA ARG A 100 25.94 -13.58 11.05
C ARG A 100 26.61 -14.28 9.86
N ASP A 101 27.95 -14.30 9.90
CA ASP A 101 28.80 -14.95 8.89
C ASP A 101 29.33 -16.34 9.31
N ASP A 102 29.29 -16.68 10.60
CA ASP A 102 29.83 -17.94 11.18
C ASP A 102 28.82 -18.62 12.12
N LYS A 103 29.07 -19.84 12.64
CA LYS A 103 28.10 -20.56 13.53
C LYS A 103 28.48 -20.56 15.03
N THR A 104 29.29 -19.61 15.50
CA THR A 104 29.74 -19.59 16.91
C THR A 104 28.61 -19.25 17.88
N ILE A 105 28.07 -20.21 18.65
CA ILE A 105 26.95 -20.00 19.58
C ILE A 105 27.30 -18.96 20.67
N GLY A 106 26.38 -18.06 21.03
CA GLY A 106 26.57 -17.14 22.17
C GLY A 106 25.35 -16.26 22.46
N GLY A 107 25.26 -15.72 23.69
CA GLY A 107 24.13 -14.91 24.18
C GLY A 107 23.93 -13.63 23.37
N ARG A 108 22.98 -13.69 22.43
CA ARG A 108 22.66 -12.61 21.51
C ARG A 108 21.20 -12.71 21.09
N SER A 109 20.68 -11.61 20.59
CA SER A 109 19.32 -11.54 20.08
C SER A 109 19.30 -11.58 18.56
N ASN A 110 18.26 -12.18 17.98
CA ASN A 110 18.05 -12.14 16.53
C ASN A 110 17.74 -10.69 16.11
N TYR A 111 18.00 -10.34 14.86
CA TYR A 111 17.67 -9.00 14.40
C TYR A 111 16.16 -8.76 14.38
N ILE A 112 15.78 -7.52 14.64
CA ILE A 112 14.38 -7.06 14.63
C ILE A 112 14.14 -6.28 13.34
N ILE A 113 12.99 -6.51 12.70
CA ILE A 113 12.68 -5.92 11.39
C ILE A 113 11.43 -5.05 11.49
N GLY A 114 11.61 -3.75 11.25
CA GLY A 114 10.52 -2.83 10.97
C GLY A 114 10.35 -2.64 9.47
N ILE A 115 9.13 -2.75 8.96
CA ILE A 115 8.77 -2.51 7.57
C ILE A 115 7.87 -1.28 7.51
N LEU A 116 8.32 -0.26 6.79
CA LEU A 116 7.52 0.92 6.52
C LEU A 116 7.24 0.99 5.02
N PRO A 117 6.07 0.52 4.56
CA PRO A 117 5.66 0.66 3.18
C PRO A 117 5.54 2.14 2.82
N GLY A 118 6.10 2.51 1.66
CA GLY A 118 6.05 3.86 1.13
C GLY A 118 4.77 4.13 0.36
N SER A 119 4.91 4.84 -0.76
CA SER A 119 3.80 5.08 -1.69
C SER A 119 4.25 4.88 -3.13
N LEU A 120 3.31 4.62 -4.04
CA LEU A 120 3.59 4.54 -5.46
C LEU A 120 4.34 5.81 -5.92
N PRO A 121 5.46 5.66 -6.64
CA PRO A 121 6.20 6.80 -7.14
C PRO A 121 5.44 7.47 -8.28
N GLN A 122 5.75 8.75 -8.52
CA GLN A 122 5.31 9.42 -9.72
C GLN A 122 6.20 8.99 -10.90
N LEU A 123 5.58 8.44 -11.94
CA LEU A 123 6.26 8.04 -13.16
C LEU A 123 6.59 9.26 -14.01
N GLN A 124 7.75 9.23 -14.66
CA GLN A 124 8.16 10.26 -15.62
C GLN A 124 7.27 10.27 -16.86
N ASN A 125 6.84 9.07 -17.30
CA ASN A 125 5.99 8.89 -18.47
C ASN A 125 4.68 8.21 -18.06
N ALA A 126 3.58 8.65 -18.66
CA ALA A 126 2.29 8.01 -18.47
C ALA A 126 2.28 6.60 -19.06
N THR A 127 1.79 5.64 -18.28
CA THR A 127 1.51 4.28 -18.70
C THR A 127 0.42 4.28 -19.77
N LYS A 128 0.70 3.57 -20.87
CA LYS A 128 -0.21 3.47 -22.02
C LYS A 128 -1.01 2.16 -21.96
N ILE A 129 -2.23 2.18 -22.48
CA ILE A 129 -3.09 0.99 -22.58
C ILE A 129 -2.33 -0.16 -23.26
N GLU A 130 -1.71 0.09 -24.42
CA GLU A 130 -0.97 -0.93 -25.15
C GLU A 130 0.21 -1.50 -24.35
N SER A 131 0.94 -0.68 -23.59
CA SER A 131 2.05 -1.17 -22.77
C SER A 131 1.60 -2.11 -21.64
N ALA A 132 0.42 -1.88 -21.05
CA ALA A 132 -0.13 -2.80 -20.04
C ALA A 132 -0.73 -4.05 -20.69
N LYS A 133 -1.39 -3.88 -21.85
CA LYS A 133 -2.01 -4.96 -22.62
C LYS A 133 -1.02 -6.07 -22.99
N VAL A 134 0.18 -5.72 -23.46
CA VAL A 134 1.19 -6.74 -23.82
C VAL A 134 1.68 -7.56 -22.63
N LEU A 135 1.50 -7.04 -21.40
CA LEU A 135 1.93 -7.69 -20.16
C LEU A 135 0.84 -8.49 -19.48
N LEU A 136 -0.41 -8.48 -19.99
CA LEU A 136 -1.51 -9.27 -19.41
C LEU A 136 -1.18 -10.75 -19.23
N PRO A 137 -0.49 -11.45 -20.17
CA PRO A 137 -0.10 -12.85 -19.97
C PRO A 137 0.93 -13.06 -18.84
N HIS A 138 1.55 -11.98 -18.37
CA HIS A 138 2.54 -11.96 -17.29
C HIS A 138 2.00 -11.28 -16.02
N GLY A 139 0.68 -11.03 -15.96
CA GLY A 139 0.06 -10.45 -14.77
C GLY A 139 0.11 -11.43 -13.59
N ASP A 140 0.57 -10.95 -12.44
CA ASP A 140 0.65 -11.71 -11.19
C ASP A 140 -0.54 -11.36 -10.30
N VAL A 141 -1.43 -12.34 -10.07
CA VAL A 141 -2.64 -12.20 -9.24
C VAL A 141 -2.32 -11.80 -7.80
N ALA A 142 -1.27 -12.37 -7.19
CA ALA A 142 -0.91 -12.07 -5.81
C ALA A 142 -0.39 -10.63 -5.68
N ARG A 143 0.43 -10.17 -6.63
CA ARG A 143 0.89 -8.77 -6.69
C ARG A 143 -0.27 -7.81 -6.97
N GLY A 144 -1.20 -8.19 -7.84
CA GLY A 144 -2.42 -7.44 -8.10
C GLY A 144 -3.28 -7.27 -6.85
N LYS A 145 -3.51 -8.36 -6.11
CA LYS A 145 -4.22 -8.34 -4.82
C LYS A 145 -3.53 -7.41 -3.84
N ALA A 146 -2.21 -7.53 -3.69
CA ALA A 146 -1.44 -6.66 -2.80
C ALA A 146 -1.56 -5.18 -3.19
N LEU A 147 -1.47 -4.83 -4.48
CA LEU A 147 -1.64 -3.45 -4.98
C LEU A 147 -3.04 -2.89 -4.72
N PHE A 148 -4.07 -3.73 -4.88
CA PHE A 148 -5.47 -3.36 -4.68
C PHE A 148 -5.74 -2.92 -3.23
N PHE A 149 -5.15 -3.63 -2.26
CA PHE A 149 -5.35 -3.38 -0.83
C PHE A 149 -4.30 -2.45 -0.20
N ALA A 150 -3.14 -2.27 -0.83
CA ALA A 150 -2.07 -1.42 -0.29
C ALA A 150 -2.51 0.05 -0.19
N THR A 151 -2.49 0.61 1.02
CA THR A 151 -2.91 1.99 1.30
C THR A 151 -2.01 3.05 0.67
N GLY A 152 -0.71 2.77 0.54
CA GLY A 152 0.26 3.52 -0.28
C GLY A 152 0.40 3.01 -1.72
N GLY A 153 -0.28 1.92 -2.06
CA GLY A 153 -0.40 1.37 -3.41
C GLY A 153 -1.49 2.06 -4.23
N ALA A 154 -2.17 1.29 -5.08
CA ALA A 154 -3.33 1.78 -5.81
C ALA A 154 -4.52 2.06 -4.86
N GLY A 155 -4.61 1.33 -3.75
CA GLY A 155 -5.59 1.57 -2.70
C GLY A 155 -7.04 1.47 -3.17
N CYS A 156 -7.29 0.68 -4.22
CA CYS A 156 -8.60 0.53 -4.85
C CYS A 156 -9.68 0.11 -3.85
N ALA A 157 -9.31 -0.70 -2.85
CA ALA A 157 -10.18 -1.17 -1.77
C ALA A 157 -10.78 -0.04 -0.90
N LYS A 158 -10.21 1.17 -0.92
CA LYS A 158 -10.76 2.32 -0.19
C LYS A 158 -12.11 2.76 -0.73
N CYS A 159 -12.33 2.58 -2.04
CA CYS A 159 -13.55 3.02 -2.73
C CYS A 159 -14.33 1.87 -3.34
N HIS A 160 -13.65 0.79 -3.75
CA HIS A 160 -14.27 -0.33 -4.44
C HIS A 160 -14.36 -1.56 -3.54
N ARG A 161 -15.50 -2.24 -3.63
CA ARG A 161 -15.74 -3.52 -2.95
C ARG A 161 -15.57 -4.70 -3.89
N LEU A 162 -15.25 -5.82 -3.27
CA LEU A 162 -15.32 -7.19 -3.79
C LEU A 162 -16.14 -8.01 -2.79
N GLU A 163 -16.76 -9.13 -3.20
CA GLU A 163 -17.59 -9.97 -2.30
C GLU A 163 -16.86 -10.36 -1.00
N GLU A 164 -15.53 -10.46 -1.02
CA GLU A 164 -14.67 -10.76 0.14
C GLU A 164 -14.56 -9.63 1.18
N SER A 165 -15.08 -8.42 0.92
CA SER A 165 -14.97 -7.27 1.83
C SER A 165 -16.33 -6.65 2.17
N PRO A 166 -17.11 -7.28 3.08
CA PRO A 166 -18.44 -6.80 3.48
C PRO A 166 -18.42 -5.49 4.30
N THR A 167 -17.24 -5.03 4.74
CA THR A 167 -17.05 -3.81 5.55
C THR A 167 -16.78 -2.56 4.74
N ALA A 168 -16.63 -2.66 3.42
CA ALA A 168 -16.37 -1.50 2.57
C ALA A 168 -17.67 -0.73 2.31
N VAL A 169 -17.80 0.48 2.90
CA VAL A 169 -18.80 1.51 2.52
C VAL A 169 -18.45 2.10 1.14
N GLY A 170 -17.88 1.29 0.25
CA GLY A 170 -17.23 1.72 -0.98
C GLY A 170 -18.17 2.56 -1.82
N PHE A 171 -17.80 3.82 -2.04
CA PHE A 171 -18.56 4.76 -2.85
C PHE A 171 -18.32 4.57 -4.36
N GLY A 172 -17.42 3.67 -4.73
CA GLY A 172 -17.18 3.24 -6.11
C GLY A 172 -18.03 2.01 -6.50
N PRO A 173 -18.12 1.70 -7.80
CA PRO A 173 -18.81 0.51 -8.29
C PRO A 173 -18.29 -0.77 -7.64
N ASN A 174 -19.19 -1.74 -7.40
CA ASN A 174 -18.77 -3.11 -7.11
C ASN A 174 -18.04 -3.68 -8.34
N LEU A 175 -16.84 -4.22 -8.12
CA LEU A 175 -15.96 -4.76 -9.15
C LEU A 175 -16.14 -6.26 -9.39
N ASP A 176 -16.96 -6.97 -8.61
CA ASP A 176 -17.22 -8.42 -8.77
C ASP A 176 -17.74 -8.79 -10.16
N ALA A 177 -18.49 -7.88 -10.78
CA ALA A 177 -19.05 -8.08 -12.12
C ALA A 177 -17.97 -8.09 -13.22
N LEU A 178 -16.77 -7.55 -12.97
CA LEU A 178 -15.68 -7.51 -13.94
C LEU A 178 -15.20 -8.92 -14.33
N ARG A 179 -15.16 -9.84 -13.35
CA ARG A 179 -14.82 -11.25 -13.58
C ARG A 179 -15.70 -11.90 -14.64
N LYS A 180 -17.00 -11.58 -14.64
CA LYS A 180 -17.98 -12.11 -15.60
C LYS A 180 -17.86 -11.47 -16.98
N GLN A 181 -17.44 -10.21 -17.04
CA GLN A 181 -17.31 -9.47 -18.30
C GLN A 181 -16.06 -9.87 -19.09
N GLN A 182 -14.99 -10.29 -18.41
CA GLN A 182 -13.73 -10.72 -19.04
C GLN A 182 -13.19 -9.75 -20.11
N ASP A 183 -13.35 -8.44 -19.90
CA ASP A 183 -12.80 -7.40 -20.78
C ASP A 183 -11.60 -6.71 -20.11
N PRO A 184 -10.37 -7.22 -20.29
CA PRO A 184 -9.19 -6.62 -19.69
C PRO A 184 -8.90 -5.21 -20.22
N LEU A 185 -9.31 -4.86 -21.45
CA LEU A 185 -9.07 -3.53 -22.01
C LEU A 185 -9.98 -2.48 -21.37
N HIS A 186 -11.22 -2.83 -21.06
CA HIS A 186 -12.10 -1.98 -20.26
C HIS A 186 -11.51 -1.70 -18.87
N ILE A 187 -10.95 -2.72 -18.21
CA ILE A 187 -10.30 -2.56 -16.89
C ILE A 187 -9.07 -1.67 -17.00
N ILE A 188 -8.16 -1.92 -17.96
CA ILE A 188 -6.97 -1.09 -18.18
C ILE A 188 -7.37 0.38 -18.42
N ARG A 189 -8.35 0.62 -19.29
CA ARG A 189 -8.82 1.99 -19.58
C ARG A 189 -9.43 2.65 -18.35
N SER A 190 -10.19 1.91 -17.55
CA SER A 190 -10.81 2.44 -16.32
C SER A 190 -9.76 2.82 -15.28
N ILE A 191 -8.67 2.04 -15.17
CA ILE A 191 -7.55 2.35 -14.26
C ILE A 191 -6.75 3.58 -14.73
N LEU A 192 -6.41 3.63 -16.01
CA LEU A 192 -5.51 4.66 -16.54
C LEU A 192 -6.22 5.98 -16.83
N THR A 193 -7.46 5.92 -17.32
CA THR A 193 -8.25 7.06 -17.78
C THR A 193 -9.70 6.97 -17.29
N PRO A 194 -9.97 6.99 -15.97
CA PRO A 194 -11.30 6.74 -15.42
C PRO A 194 -12.37 7.75 -15.86
N SER A 195 -11.98 8.95 -16.29
CA SER A 195 -12.93 9.95 -16.82
C SER A 195 -13.28 9.76 -18.30
N ALA A 196 -12.65 8.80 -19.01
CA ALA A 196 -13.00 8.50 -20.39
C ALA A 196 -14.39 7.84 -20.51
N GLU A 197 -14.79 7.10 -19.47
CA GLU A 197 -16.09 6.47 -19.36
C GLU A 197 -16.48 6.44 -17.88
N VAL A 198 -17.47 7.26 -17.50
CA VAL A 198 -17.95 7.35 -16.13
C VAL A 198 -19.22 6.52 -16.00
N LYS A 199 -19.19 5.49 -15.15
CA LYS A 199 -20.36 4.65 -14.90
C LYS A 199 -21.52 5.48 -14.36
N GLU A 200 -22.72 5.24 -14.89
CA GLU A 200 -23.94 5.88 -14.44
C GLU A 200 -24.12 5.73 -12.91
N GLY A 201 -24.51 6.82 -12.25
CA GLY A 201 -24.62 6.89 -10.79
C GLY A 201 -23.32 7.20 -10.04
N PHE A 202 -22.15 7.15 -10.69
CA PHE A 202 -20.85 7.39 -10.05
C PHE A 202 -20.16 8.69 -10.53
N ALA A 203 -20.85 9.49 -11.33
CA ALA A 203 -20.35 10.79 -11.77
C ALA A 203 -20.26 11.79 -10.61
N MET A 204 -19.20 12.60 -10.62
CA MET A 204 -19.01 13.63 -9.60
C MET A 204 -20.13 14.68 -9.66
N GLN A 205 -20.80 14.89 -8.54
CA GLN A 205 -21.71 16.02 -8.33
C GLN A 205 -20.89 17.23 -7.90
N TYR A 206 -21.29 18.40 -8.43
CA TYR A 206 -20.80 19.71 -8.04
C TYR A 206 -22.00 20.50 -7.52
N ILE A 207 -21.97 20.84 -6.24
CA ILE A 207 -23.02 21.62 -5.56
C ILE A 207 -22.40 22.91 -5.05
N VAL A 208 -23.05 24.04 -5.35
CA VAL A 208 -22.78 25.33 -4.71
C VAL A 208 -23.97 25.64 -3.80
N THR A 209 -23.69 25.93 -2.53
CA THR A 209 -24.73 26.32 -1.59
C THR A 209 -25.10 27.79 -1.74
N VAL A 210 -26.24 28.18 -1.20
CA VAL A 210 -26.68 29.59 -1.13
C VAL A 210 -25.69 30.50 -0.39
N ASP A 211 -24.91 29.93 0.53
CA ASP A 211 -23.84 30.62 1.27
C ASP A 211 -22.52 30.71 0.46
N GLY A 212 -22.48 30.12 -0.74
CA GLY A 212 -21.32 30.10 -1.63
C GLY A 212 -20.34 28.94 -1.40
N ASP A 213 -20.65 27.99 -0.51
CA ASP A 213 -19.78 26.82 -0.28
C ASP A 213 -19.87 25.83 -1.43
N VAL A 214 -18.72 25.28 -1.82
CA VAL A 214 -18.64 24.23 -2.83
C VAL A 214 -18.54 22.87 -2.18
N VAL A 215 -19.48 21.98 -2.51
CA VAL A 215 -19.49 20.59 -2.09
C VAL A 215 -19.41 19.68 -3.32
N THR A 216 -18.43 18.79 -3.34
CA THR A 216 -18.27 17.78 -4.40
C THR A 216 -18.32 16.37 -3.84
N GLY A 217 -18.85 15.43 -4.62
CA GLY A 217 -18.90 14.03 -4.25
C GLY A 217 -19.78 13.18 -5.16
N ILE A 218 -19.82 11.87 -4.89
CA ILE A 218 -20.72 10.92 -5.56
C ILE A 218 -22.08 10.97 -4.89
N LEU A 219 -23.15 10.99 -5.68
CA LEU A 219 -24.51 10.92 -5.15
C LEU A 219 -24.77 9.53 -4.54
N MET A 220 -24.95 9.46 -3.23
CA MET A 220 -25.25 8.21 -2.53
C MET A 220 -26.74 8.01 -2.33
N ASN A 221 -27.43 9.08 -1.95
CA ASN A 221 -28.87 9.07 -1.74
C ASN A 221 -29.44 10.47 -1.94
N GLU A 222 -30.70 10.54 -2.33
CA GLU A 222 -31.43 11.79 -2.49
C GLU A 222 -32.86 11.62 -1.97
N SER A 223 -33.30 12.61 -1.20
CA SER A 223 -34.68 12.73 -0.73
C SER A 223 -35.20 14.12 -1.10
N GLY A 224 -36.49 14.37 -0.90
CA GLY A 224 -37.07 15.70 -1.14
C GLY A 224 -36.50 16.82 -0.27
N THR A 225 -35.70 16.52 0.76
CA THR A 225 -35.15 17.54 1.69
C THR A 225 -33.63 17.58 1.73
N ALA A 226 -32.94 16.52 1.28
CA ALA A 226 -31.50 16.43 1.40
C ALA A 226 -30.86 15.53 0.35
N VAL A 227 -29.64 15.88 -0.02
CA VAL A 227 -28.72 15.15 -0.88
C VAL A 227 -27.56 14.64 -0.01
N LEU A 228 -27.28 13.34 -0.07
CA LEU A 228 -26.13 12.73 0.58
C LEU A 228 -25.04 12.47 -0.46
N LEU A 229 -23.89 13.10 -0.26
CA LEU A 229 -22.71 12.94 -1.11
C LEU A 229 -21.63 12.15 -0.39
N ALA A 230 -20.95 11.27 -1.12
CA ALA A 230 -19.70 10.65 -0.70
C ALA A 230 -18.51 11.39 -1.29
N GLN A 231 -17.55 11.74 -0.45
CA GLN A 231 -16.42 12.57 -0.83
C GLN A 231 -15.17 11.72 -1.10
N PRO A 232 -14.23 12.17 -1.97
CA PRO A 232 -13.02 11.42 -2.31
C PRO A 232 -12.10 11.09 -1.13
N ASN A 233 -12.21 11.83 -0.02
CA ASN A 233 -11.47 11.58 1.22
C ASN A 233 -12.09 10.46 2.09
N GLY A 234 -13.18 9.83 1.65
CA GLY A 234 -13.88 8.76 2.36
C GLY A 234 -14.95 9.23 3.36
N THR A 235 -15.22 10.55 3.47
CA THR A 235 -16.30 11.07 4.31
C THR A 235 -17.59 11.23 3.52
N THR A 236 -18.71 11.38 4.22
CA THR A 236 -19.98 11.78 3.61
C THR A 236 -20.34 13.21 3.99
N LYS A 237 -21.06 13.90 3.10
CA LYS A 237 -21.58 15.24 3.33
C LYS A 237 -23.05 15.28 2.91
N THR A 238 -23.90 15.66 3.85
CA THR A 238 -25.30 15.95 3.57
C THR A 238 -25.47 17.43 3.26
N VAL A 239 -26.18 17.76 2.20
CA VAL A 239 -26.58 19.11 1.82
C VAL A 239 -28.11 19.15 1.76
N LYS A 240 -28.76 20.12 2.41
CA LYS A 240 -30.21 20.27 2.30
C LYS A 240 -30.56 20.80 0.92
N VAL A 241 -31.67 20.36 0.34
CA VAL A 241 -32.09 20.80 -0.98
C VAL A 241 -32.33 22.31 -1.02
N ASP A 242 -32.90 22.87 0.04
CA ASP A 242 -33.15 24.32 0.17
C ASP A 242 -31.86 25.16 0.26
N ASP A 243 -30.74 24.54 0.64
CA ASP A 243 -29.44 25.21 0.73
C ASP A 243 -28.69 25.16 -0.62
N ILE A 244 -29.21 24.50 -1.67
CA ILE A 244 -28.55 24.34 -2.98
C ILE A 244 -28.92 25.51 -3.90
N ASP A 245 -27.91 26.28 -4.31
CA ASP A 245 -28.05 27.32 -5.34
C ASP A 245 -27.79 26.75 -6.75
N VAL A 246 -26.68 26.02 -6.91
CA VAL A 246 -26.30 25.40 -8.19
C VAL A 246 -25.98 23.93 -7.99
N ARG A 247 -26.48 23.07 -8.88
CA ARG A 247 -26.08 21.66 -8.97
C ARG A 247 -25.77 21.28 -10.41
N ALA A 248 -24.64 20.59 -10.59
CA ALA A 248 -24.24 20.05 -11.87
C ALA A 248 -23.61 18.66 -11.72
N THR A 249 -23.93 17.77 -12.66
CA THR A 249 -23.22 16.50 -12.84
C THR A 249 -22.01 16.72 -13.74
N GLN A 250 -20.82 16.47 -13.22
CA GLN A 250 -19.57 16.63 -13.94
C GLN A 250 -19.27 15.41 -14.82
N LYS A 251 -18.59 15.61 -15.96
CA LYS A 251 -18.09 14.54 -16.84
C LYS A 251 -16.75 13.96 -16.37
N ILE A 252 -16.47 14.04 -15.07
CA ILE A 252 -15.18 13.70 -14.47
C ILE A 252 -15.43 12.57 -13.47
N SER A 253 -14.57 11.57 -13.50
CA SER A 253 -14.60 10.49 -12.51
C SER A 253 -13.99 10.96 -11.19
N PRO A 254 -14.62 10.63 -10.04
CA PRO A 254 -13.99 10.74 -8.73
C PRO A 254 -12.82 9.77 -8.52
N MET A 255 -12.72 8.72 -9.33
CA MET A 255 -11.58 7.80 -9.30
C MET A 255 -10.32 8.53 -9.82
N PRO A 256 -9.20 8.50 -9.08
CA PRO A 256 -7.94 9.06 -9.56
C PRO A 256 -7.46 8.35 -10.83
N ALA A 257 -6.85 9.09 -11.76
CA ALA A 257 -6.11 8.48 -12.87
C ALA A 257 -4.78 7.93 -12.37
N PHE A 258 -4.47 6.67 -12.72
CA PHE A 258 -3.25 5.99 -12.29
C PHE A 258 -2.17 5.88 -13.39
N ASP A 259 -2.38 6.54 -14.53
CA ASP A 259 -1.43 6.53 -15.65
C ASP A 259 -0.03 7.04 -15.28
N LYS A 260 0.06 7.94 -14.31
CA LYS A 260 1.34 8.48 -13.82
C LYS A 260 1.83 7.87 -12.51
N THR A 261 1.22 6.80 -12.01
CA THR A 261 1.60 6.18 -10.72
C THR A 261 1.76 4.67 -10.80
N LEU A 262 1.04 3.99 -11.71
CA LEU A 262 1.17 2.55 -11.93
C LEU A 262 1.97 2.27 -13.19
N THR A 263 3.01 1.44 -13.06
CA THR A 263 3.76 0.91 -14.21
C THR A 263 2.88 -0.01 -15.07
N PRO A 264 3.23 -0.25 -16.34
CA PRO A 264 2.49 -1.18 -17.19
C PRO A 264 2.32 -2.58 -16.57
N GLN A 265 3.35 -3.09 -15.87
CA GLN A 265 3.29 -4.38 -15.20
C GLN A 265 2.32 -4.37 -14.01
N GLN A 266 2.35 -3.32 -13.18
CA GLN A 266 1.43 -3.21 -12.04
C GLN A 266 -0.03 -3.12 -12.48
N VAL A 267 -0.30 -2.49 -13.64
CA VAL A 267 -1.64 -2.50 -14.25
C VAL A 267 -2.02 -3.91 -14.69
N ALA A 268 -1.12 -4.65 -15.34
CA ALA A 268 -1.38 -6.04 -15.74
C ALA A 268 -1.63 -6.95 -14.53
N ASP A 269 -0.88 -6.78 -13.44
CA ASP A 269 -1.06 -7.51 -12.18
C ASP A 269 -2.45 -7.22 -11.57
N LEU A 270 -2.87 -5.96 -11.52
CA LEU A 270 -4.22 -5.57 -11.06
C LEU A 270 -5.33 -6.17 -11.93
N VAL A 271 -5.15 -6.16 -13.26
CA VAL A 271 -6.13 -6.75 -14.18
C VAL A 271 -6.22 -8.26 -13.98
N ALA A 272 -5.08 -8.95 -13.80
CA ALA A 272 -5.04 -10.37 -13.50
C ALA A 272 -5.83 -10.67 -12.21
N PHE A 273 -5.61 -9.91 -11.14
CA PHE A 273 -6.35 -10.07 -9.89
C PHE A 273 -7.86 -9.78 -10.02
N LEU A 274 -8.26 -8.78 -10.80
CA LEU A 274 -9.67 -8.43 -10.98
C LEU A 274 -10.44 -9.44 -11.87
N LEU A 275 -9.72 -10.29 -12.61
CA LEU A 275 -10.28 -11.30 -13.51
C LEU A 275 -10.15 -12.74 -12.99
N ASP A 276 -9.30 -12.97 -11.99
CA ASP A 276 -9.19 -14.23 -11.22
C ASP A 276 -10.42 -14.44 -10.33
#